data_AF-A0A2R7L9L4-F1
#
_entry.id   AF-A0A2R7L9L4-F1
#
_cell.length_a   1.000
_cell.length_b   1.000
_cell.length_c   1.000
_cell.angle_alpha   90.00
_cell.angle_beta   90.00
_cell.angle_gamma   90.00
#
_symmetry.space_group_name_H-M   'P 1'
#
loop_
_entity.id
_entity.type
_entity.pdbx_description
1 polymer ?
#
loop_
_entity_poly.entity_id
_entity_poly.type
_entity_poly.pdbx_seq_one_letter_code
_entity_poly.pdbx_strand_id
1 'polypeptide(L)'
;MRVLGTAKGPPQSRAEARRRARDAGDDVVAVLRAEGYYAYAVEPDVNEGDPPRGIVKVTPGQVFNLADPRIVWRGTAPDEGVVKRADAAMQLTPGQPGRAADILGAEGRIIAQVQGLGYADVAAEPREVIVDHADHSVRPTFNIVAGDLTRLDGVELVTKGRSNQAWVADLAPWTPGEVYDPEHVAELERRLRDTGVYDSVSVSLAPLERLTPDGRRPVVVGLADRLPRTIELGAGFSTSEGPGVDARWIQYNRLRRADTTTYTARLAKLEQRVGGEVSLPHWRRVQQTLKLNGALFRETTDAYDETGATISADLTRRRKTTSYRTYGVALDLSQSKQLATTKGVSVKEVLNLATVTTLAAVAWDRSDNILDPKRGWRFEARGEPTAIVGDTTLAYLRTQVQGSAYLPFGKDADTVLAARLKLGAIFGGLLEEVPASRRFFSGGGGSVRGYAYQAIGPRLADNTPQGGVSLVESSIEVRHRFSKTWGGVAFIDAGAIGPERTPKADDFRVGAGVGVRYDLGFGPIRADIAVPLGKRSGDPAFQIYLSIGQSF
;
A
#
# COMPACT_ATOMS: atom_id res chain seq x y z
N MET A 1 -29.07 6.01 22.83
CA MET A 1 -29.21 4.70 23.51
C MET A 1 -28.02 3.85 23.10
N ARG A 2 -27.10 3.54 24.02
CA ARG A 2 -25.95 2.65 23.75
C ARG A 2 -26.33 1.27 24.28
N VAL A 3 -26.32 0.26 23.42
CA VAL A 3 -26.63 -1.12 23.83
C VAL A 3 -25.43 -1.65 24.61
N LEU A 4 -25.62 -1.99 25.89
CA LEU A 4 -24.56 -2.53 26.76
C LEU A 4 -24.33 -4.03 26.55
N GLY A 5 -25.34 -4.75 26.06
CA GLY A 5 -25.27 -6.18 25.72
C GLY A 5 -26.56 -6.67 25.08
N THR A 6 -26.50 -7.84 24.42
CA THR A 6 -27.67 -8.47 23.76
C THR A 6 -27.83 -9.91 24.24
N ALA A 7 -29.03 -10.27 24.68
CA ALA A 7 -29.35 -11.66 25.03
C ALA A 7 -29.91 -12.43 23.82
N LYS A 8 -29.60 -13.74 23.73
CA LYS A 8 -30.01 -14.62 22.61
C LYS A 8 -31.51 -14.92 22.53
N GLY A 9 -32.30 -14.57 23.56
CA GLY A 9 -33.75 -14.80 23.62
C GLY A 9 -34.36 -14.32 24.95
N PRO A 10 -35.70 -14.30 25.10
CA PRO A 10 -36.36 -13.94 26.35
C PRO A 10 -35.96 -14.93 27.47
N PRO A 11 -35.92 -14.50 28.74
CA PRO A 11 -35.63 -15.41 29.86
C PRO A 11 -36.76 -16.43 30.00
N GLN A 12 -36.40 -17.67 30.31
CA GLN A 12 -37.33 -18.81 30.41
C GLN A 12 -37.96 -18.94 31.80
N SER A 13 -37.46 -18.18 32.78
CA SER A 13 -37.98 -18.16 34.15
C SER A 13 -37.75 -16.82 34.84
N ARG A 14 -38.52 -16.54 35.90
CA ARG A 14 -38.31 -15.37 36.77
C ARG A 14 -36.92 -15.38 37.44
N ALA A 15 -36.41 -16.56 37.80
CA ALA A 15 -35.07 -16.71 38.37
C ALA A 15 -33.98 -16.32 37.36
N GLU A 16 -34.13 -16.73 36.10
CA GLU A 16 -33.23 -16.32 35.02
C GLU A 16 -33.33 -14.82 34.75
N ALA A 17 -34.53 -14.24 34.71
CA ALA A 17 -34.72 -12.80 34.55
C ALA A 17 -34.02 -12.00 35.66
N ARG A 18 -34.11 -12.46 36.93
CA ARG A 18 -33.44 -11.84 38.08
C ARG A 18 -31.92 -11.95 38.02
N ARG A 19 -31.39 -13.09 37.55
CA ARG A 19 -29.94 -13.24 37.33
C ARG A 19 -29.46 -12.26 36.26
N ARG A 20 -30.12 -12.25 35.09
CA ARG A 20 -29.78 -11.33 34.00
C ARG A 20 -29.88 -9.85 34.40
N ALA A 21 -30.86 -9.48 35.24
CA ALA A 21 -30.98 -8.12 35.76
C ALA A 21 -29.80 -7.76 36.70
N ARG A 22 -29.35 -8.70 37.54
CA ARG A 22 -28.16 -8.49 38.39
C ARG A 22 -26.89 -8.34 37.56
N ASP A 23 -26.67 -9.25 36.63
CA ASP A 23 -25.51 -9.20 35.72
C ASP A 23 -25.48 -7.85 34.96
N ALA A 24 -26.63 -7.43 34.41
CA ALA A 24 -26.77 -6.14 33.75
C ALA A 24 -26.59 -4.94 34.71
N GLY A 25 -26.98 -5.08 35.98
CA GLY A 25 -26.73 -4.08 37.02
C GLY A 25 -25.25 -3.89 37.29
N ASP A 26 -24.49 -4.98 37.39
CA ASP A 26 -23.03 -4.94 37.57
C ASP A 26 -22.33 -4.29 36.37
N ASP A 27 -22.77 -4.60 35.15
CA ASP A 27 -22.29 -3.94 33.93
C ASP A 27 -22.57 -2.43 33.95
N VAL A 28 -23.78 -2.03 34.36
CA VAL A 28 -24.15 -0.62 34.49
C VAL A 28 -23.28 0.07 35.55
N VAL A 29 -23.02 -0.56 36.68
CA VAL A 29 -22.12 -0.03 37.71
C VAL A 29 -20.72 0.21 37.14
N ALA A 30 -20.18 -0.74 36.39
CA ALA A 30 -18.88 -0.59 35.76
C ALA A 30 -18.85 0.59 34.78
N VAL A 31 -19.91 0.77 33.97
CA VAL A 31 -20.05 1.90 33.03
C VAL A 31 -20.15 3.23 33.77
N LEU A 32 -20.98 3.31 34.81
CA LEU A 32 -21.15 4.51 35.61
C LEU A 32 -19.82 4.96 36.24
N ARG A 33 -19.09 4.02 36.86
CA ARG A 33 -17.75 4.30 37.40
C ARG A 33 -16.76 4.72 36.32
N ALA A 34 -16.79 4.07 35.16
CA ALA A 34 -15.90 4.42 34.05
C ALA A 34 -16.16 5.86 33.53
N GLU A 35 -17.41 6.32 33.59
CA GLU A 35 -17.82 7.67 33.20
C GLU A 35 -17.74 8.70 34.35
N GLY A 36 -17.21 8.32 35.52
CA GLY A 36 -16.98 9.23 36.65
C GLY A 36 -18.16 9.39 37.62
N TYR A 37 -19.17 8.53 37.55
CA TYR A 37 -20.27 8.48 38.50
C TYR A 37 -19.93 7.52 39.64
N TYR A 38 -19.82 8.04 40.86
CA TYR A 38 -19.56 7.24 42.07
C TYR A 38 -20.68 7.33 43.12
N ALA A 39 -21.57 8.31 43.02
CA ALA A 39 -22.76 8.46 43.88
C ALA A 39 -24.04 7.90 43.23
N TYR A 40 -23.93 6.77 42.53
CA TYR A 40 -25.05 6.16 41.82
C TYR A 40 -25.88 5.22 42.71
N ALA A 41 -27.12 4.97 42.30
CA ALA A 41 -27.94 3.87 42.79
C ALA A 41 -28.37 2.98 41.60
N VAL A 42 -28.14 1.67 41.71
CA VAL A 42 -28.51 0.68 40.69
C VAL A 42 -29.35 -0.40 41.37
N GLU A 43 -30.59 -0.55 40.91
CA GLU A 43 -31.57 -1.45 41.49
C GLU A 43 -32.06 -2.45 40.43
N PRO A 44 -31.49 -3.67 40.39
CA PRO A 44 -32.00 -4.76 39.57
C PRO A 44 -33.37 -5.24 40.07
N ASP A 45 -34.31 -5.37 39.16
CA ASP A 45 -35.70 -5.77 39.42
C ASP A 45 -36.22 -6.71 38.31
N VAL A 46 -37.37 -7.34 38.53
CA VAL A 46 -38.05 -8.20 37.55
C VAL A 46 -39.51 -7.76 37.43
N ASN A 47 -39.99 -7.54 36.21
CA ASN A 47 -41.37 -7.15 36.00
C ASN A 47 -42.35 -8.30 36.31
N GLU A 48 -43.63 -7.95 36.50
CA GLU A 48 -44.67 -8.92 36.81
C GLU A 48 -45.29 -9.60 35.58
N GLY A 49 -44.90 -9.19 34.36
CA GLY A 49 -45.46 -9.69 33.10
C GLY A 49 -45.02 -11.11 32.72
N ASP A 50 -45.74 -11.69 31.77
CA ASP A 50 -45.42 -12.98 31.14
C ASP A 50 -45.13 -12.78 29.64
N PRO A 51 -43.91 -13.06 29.13
CA PRO A 51 -42.77 -13.60 29.85
C PRO A 51 -42.10 -12.56 30.79
N PRO A 52 -41.48 -13.03 31.91
CA PRO A 52 -40.80 -12.15 32.84
C PRO A 52 -39.62 -11.44 32.17
N ARG A 53 -39.31 -10.21 32.58
CA ARG A 53 -38.22 -9.38 32.06
C ARG A 53 -37.44 -8.77 33.21
N GLY A 54 -36.12 -8.84 33.11
CA GLY A 54 -35.24 -8.10 34.01
C GLY A 54 -35.27 -6.61 33.68
N ILE A 55 -35.38 -5.77 34.69
CA ILE A 55 -35.31 -4.31 34.59
C ILE A 55 -34.20 -3.85 35.52
N VAL A 56 -33.42 -2.86 35.12
CA VAL A 56 -32.43 -2.23 35.99
C VAL A 56 -32.81 -0.76 36.10
N LYS A 57 -33.20 -0.31 37.29
CA LYS A 57 -33.43 1.12 37.56
C LYS A 57 -32.08 1.75 37.90
N VAL A 58 -31.74 2.83 37.23
CA VAL A 58 -30.43 3.47 37.31
C VAL A 58 -30.63 4.94 37.67
N THR A 59 -30.03 5.34 38.79
CA THR A 59 -29.90 6.75 39.18
C THR A 59 -28.41 7.09 39.18
N PRO A 60 -27.89 7.76 38.14
CA PRO A 60 -26.44 7.97 37.98
C PRO A 60 -25.80 8.79 39.11
N GLY A 61 -26.57 9.68 39.76
CA GLY A 61 -26.01 10.68 40.67
C GLY A 61 -25.24 11.77 39.91
N GLN A 62 -24.42 12.55 40.61
CA GLN A 62 -23.57 13.56 40.00
C GLN A 62 -22.21 12.98 39.56
N VAL A 63 -21.60 13.63 38.56
CA VAL A 63 -20.26 13.32 38.09
C VAL A 63 -19.24 13.83 39.09
N PHE A 64 -18.25 12.99 39.41
CA PHE A 64 -17.12 13.40 40.24
C PHE A 64 -16.04 14.00 39.35
N ASN A 65 -15.49 15.14 39.75
CA ASN A 65 -14.52 15.88 38.93
C ASN A 65 -13.09 15.61 39.38
N LEU A 66 -12.12 15.71 38.47
CA LEU A 66 -10.71 15.56 38.79
C LEU A 66 -10.24 16.68 39.71
N ALA A 67 -9.47 16.32 40.73
CA ALA A 67 -8.77 17.25 41.60
C ALA A 67 -7.33 16.78 41.81
N ASP A 68 -6.38 17.72 41.78
CA ASP A 68 -4.95 17.48 42.05
C ASP A 68 -4.34 16.21 41.40
N PRO A 69 -4.44 16.04 40.06
CA PRO A 69 -3.77 14.93 39.41
C PRO A 69 -2.25 15.16 39.42
N ARG A 70 -1.47 14.19 39.90
CA ARG A 70 -0.02 14.36 40.10
C ARG A 70 0.80 13.12 39.81
N ILE A 71 2.06 13.34 39.45
CA ILE A 71 3.08 12.30 39.27
C ILE A 71 3.93 12.22 40.53
N VAL A 72 4.13 11.01 41.05
CA VAL A 72 5.08 10.72 42.11
C VAL A 72 6.17 9.83 41.53
N TRP A 73 7.38 10.39 41.46
CA TRP A 73 8.57 9.65 41.01
C TRP A 73 9.07 8.73 42.12
N ARG A 74 9.17 7.45 41.80
CA ARG A 74 9.69 6.40 42.68
C ARG A 74 11.15 6.14 42.30
N GLY A 75 12.04 6.15 43.30
CA GLY A 75 13.49 6.08 43.08
C GLY A 75 14.11 7.42 42.70
N THR A 76 15.12 7.40 41.83
CA THR A 76 15.79 8.61 41.35
C THR A 76 14.88 9.35 40.37
N ALA A 77 14.54 10.61 40.69
CA ALA A 77 13.76 11.44 39.79
C ALA A 77 14.60 11.81 38.55
N PRO A 78 13.99 11.87 37.36
CA PRO A 78 14.67 12.33 36.16
C PRO A 78 14.90 13.84 36.22
N ASP A 79 15.67 14.38 35.26
CA ASP A 79 15.96 15.81 35.19
C ASP A 79 14.69 16.68 35.17
N GLU A 80 14.78 17.90 35.69
CA GLU A 80 13.63 18.82 35.82
C GLU A 80 12.89 19.05 34.49
N GLY A 81 13.62 19.07 33.36
CA GLY A 81 13.04 19.20 32.03
C GLY A 81 12.23 17.97 31.58
N VAL A 82 12.52 16.78 32.11
CA VAL A 82 11.74 15.55 31.89
C VAL A 82 10.48 15.59 32.74
N VAL A 83 10.61 15.97 34.03
CA VAL A 83 9.47 16.12 34.95
C VAL A 83 8.42 17.06 34.37
N LYS A 84 8.81 18.27 33.96
CA LYS A 84 7.89 19.26 33.37
C LYS A 84 7.18 18.75 32.11
N ARG A 85 7.88 18.00 31.26
CA ARG A 85 7.30 17.44 30.03
C ARG A 85 6.37 16.25 30.31
N ALA A 86 6.69 15.43 31.31
CA ALA A 86 5.82 14.36 31.78
C ALA A 86 4.50 14.91 32.37
N ASP A 87 4.59 15.95 33.21
CA ASP A 87 3.42 16.65 33.75
C ASP A 87 2.54 17.23 32.63
N ALA A 88 3.16 17.87 31.64
CA ALA A 88 2.43 18.40 30.48
C ALA A 88 1.76 17.28 29.64
N ALA A 89 2.40 16.11 29.51
CA ALA A 89 1.85 14.96 28.78
C ALA A 89 0.66 14.29 29.48
N MET A 90 0.52 14.47 30.80
CA MET A 90 -0.63 13.97 31.57
C MET A 90 -1.95 14.45 30.96
N GLN A 91 -2.03 15.72 30.52
CA GLN A 91 -3.22 16.32 29.92
C GLN A 91 -4.50 16.12 30.76
N LEU A 92 -4.37 16.18 32.08
CA LEU A 92 -5.48 16.19 33.02
C LEU A 92 -5.64 17.59 33.61
N THR A 93 -6.83 18.16 33.49
CA THR A 93 -7.14 19.50 34.02
C THR A 93 -8.05 19.35 35.24
N PRO A 94 -7.72 19.92 36.40
CA PRO A 94 -8.63 19.97 37.54
C PRO A 94 -10.00 20.55 37.14
N GLY A 95 -11.09 19.96 37.64
CA GLY A 95 -12.46 20.36 37.35
C GLY A 95 -13.13 19.66 36.16
N GLN A 96 -12.40 18.91 35.33
CA GLN A 96 -13.03 18.08 34.29
C GLN A 96 -13.57 16.76 34.86
N PRO A 97 -14.48 16.05 34.18
CA PRO A 97 -15.00 14.75 34.62
C PRO A 97 -13.90 13.71 34.92
N GLY A 98 -14.00 13.02 36.06
CA GLY A 98 -13.10 11.96 36.51
C GLY A 98 -13.27 10.63 35.81
N ARG A 99 -13.23 10.62 34.47
CA ARG A 99 -13.42 9.39 33.68
C ARG A 99 -12.21 8.47 33.75
N ALA A 100 -12.46 7.18 33.93
CA ALA A 100 -11.40 6.17 34.02
C ALA A 100 -10.53 6.11 32.75
N ALA A 101 -11.15 6.27 31.58
CA ALA A 101 -10.45 6.29 30.29
C ALA A 101 -9.42 7.43 30.19
N ASP A 102 -9.75 8.62 30.73
CA ASP A 102 -8.85 9.78 30.71
C ASP A 102 -7.67 9.56 31.66
N ILE A 103 -7.91 8.98 32.84
CA ILE A 103 -6.88 8.63 33.84
C ILE A 103 -5.93 7.56 33.29
N LEU A 104 -6.47 6.49 32.69
CA LEU A 104 -5.69 5.43 32.04
C LEU A 104 -4.87 5.98 30.86
N GLY A 105 -5.48 6.83 30.04
CA GLY A 105 -4.80 7.49 28.94
C GLY A 105 -3.68 8.43 29.39
N ALA A 106 -3.86 9.11 30.53
CA ALA A 106 -2.84 9.99 31.10
C ALA A 106 -1.58 9.23 31.50
N GLU A 107 -1.72 8.11 32.21
CA GLU A 107 -0.57 7.26 32.57
C GLU A 107 0.18 6.77 31.33
N GLY A 108 -0.54 6.29 30.30
CA GLY A 108 0.07 5.88 29.04
C GLY A 108 0.82 7.00 28.32
N ARG A 109 0.27 8.23 28.31
CA ARG A 109 0.95 9.41 27.75
C ARG A 109 2.20 9.80 28.54
N ILE A 110 2.16 9.71 29.87
CA ILE A 110 3.31 9.97 30.74
C ILE A 110 4.44 8.99 30.41
N ILE A 111 4.15 7.69 30.40
CA ILE A 111 5.13 6.64 30.08
C ILE A 111 5.71 6.88 28.68
N ALA A 112 4.87 7.06 27.66
CA ALA A 112 5.32 7.28 26.29
C ALA A 112 6.17 8.55 26.15
N GLN A 113 5.80 9.64 26.84
CA GLN A 113 6.58 10.87 26.85
C GLN A 113 7.96 10.63 27.46
N VAL A 114 8.05 9.94 28.59
CA VAL A 114 9.31 9.68 29.29
C VAL A 114 10.21 8.72 28.49
N GLN A 115 9.63 7.69 27.85
CA GLN A 115 10.34 6.82 26.89
C GLN A 115 10.92 7.62 25.74
N GLY A 116 10.14 8.52 25.14
CA GLY A 116 10.58 9.41 24.06
C GLY A 116 11.66 10.42 24.47
N LEU A 117 11.99 10.52 25.76
CA LEU A 117 13.08 11.34 26.28
C LEU A 117 14.34 10.54 26.63
N GLY A 118 14.37 9.24 26.32
CA GLY A 118 15.55 8.39 26.48
C GLY A 118 15.50 7.42 27.66
N TYR A 119 14.41 7.39 28.41
CA TYR A 119 14.24 6.50 29.56
C TYR A 119 13.51 5.23 29.14
N ALA A 120 14.24 4.26 28.60
CA ALA A 120 13.64 3.09 27.96
C ALA A 120 12.85 2.19 28.93
N ASP A 121 13.30 2.07 30.18
CA ASP A 121 12.72 1.18 31.20
C ASP A 121 11.73 1.89 32.12
N VAL A 122 11.23 3.07 31.74
CA VAL A 122 10.19 3.74 32.53
C VAL A 122 8.98 2.83 32.68
N ALA A 123 8.52 2.69 33.92
CA ALA A 123 7.42 1.82 34.27
C ALA A 123 6.47 2.53 35.25
N ALA A 124 5.18 2.24 35.11
CA ALA A 124 4.20 2.60 36.12
C ALA A 124 4.10 1.51 37.18
N GLU A 125 4.18 1.93 38.44
CA GLU A 125 3.73 1.15 39.58
C GLU A 125 2.22 1.30 39.77
N PRO A 126 1.56 0.47 40.61
CA PRO A 126 0.14 0.63 40.91
C PRO A 126 -0.19 2.07 41.30
N ARG A 127 -1.00 2.72 40.46
CA ARG A 127 -1.51 4.07 40.70
C ARG A 127 -2.52 4.05 41.83
N GLU A 128 -2.64 5.18 42.51
CA GLU A 128 -3.64 5.39 43.55
C GLU A 128 -4.71 6.34 43.03
N VAL A 129 -5.99 5.96 43.11
CA VAL A 129 -7.11 6.81 42.71
C VAL A 129 -8.04 6.95 43.89
N ILE A 130 -7.99 8.12 44.53
CA ILE A 130 -8.84 8.42 45.68
C ILE A 130 -10.13 9.05 45.17
N VAL A 131 -11.27 8.44 45.51
CA VAL A 131 -12.60 8.98 45.22
C VAL A 131 -13.15 9.54 46.53
N ASP A 132 -13.31 10.86 46.58
CA ASP A 132 -13.82 11.56 47.76
C ASP A 132 -15.31 11.88 47.56
N HIS A 133 -16.15 11.22 48.37
CA HIS A 133 -17.60 11.40 48.33
C HIS A 133 -18.08 12.68 49.02
N ALA A 134 -17.26 13.34 49.82
CA ALA A 134 -17.62 14.58 50.53
C ALA A 134 -17.52 15.81 49.63
N ASP A 135 -16.48 15.89 48.79
CA ASP A 135 -16.29 17.00 47.84
C ASP A 135 -16.55 16.62 46.37
N HIS A 136 -16.94 15.36 46.13
CA HIS A 136 -17.24 14.80 44.82
C HIS A 136 -16.05 14.88 43.85
N SER A 137 -14.85 14.59 44.35
CA SER A 137 -13.61 14.62 43.57
C SER A 137 -12.99 13.24 43.33
N VAL A 138 -12.21 13.14 42.25
CA VAL A 138 -11.34 12.01 41.94
C VAL A 138 -9.89 12.53 41.88
N ARG A 139 -9.01 11.96 42.70
CA ARG A 139 -7.61 12.39 42.85
C ARG A 139 -6.65 11.28 42.44
N PRO A 140 -6.20 11.24 41.18
CA PRO A 140 -5.25 10.23 40.72
C PRO A 140 -3.80 10.62 41.05
N THR A 141 -3.08 9.70 41.68
CA THR A 141 -1.62 9.76 41.88
C THR A 141 -0.96 8.67 41.04
N PHE A 142 -0.13 9.09 40.08
CA PHE A 142 0.62 8.20 39.19
C PHE A 142 1.99 7.91 39.78
N ASN A 143 2.23 6.68 40.23
CA ASN A 143 3.51 6.24 40.74
C ASN A 143 4.39 5.77 39.57
N ILE A 144 5.44 6.52 39.23
CA ILE A 144 6.27 6.25 38.05
C ILE A 144 7.73 6.04 38.46
N VAL A 145 8.35 4.97 37.96
CA VAL A 145 9.80 4.73 38.05
C VAL A 145 10.40 5.12 36.71
N ALA A 146 11.25 6.15 36.66
CA ALA A 146 11.84 6.62 35.40
C ALA A 146 12.89 5.65 34.84
N GLY A 147 13.67 5.01 35.71
CA GLY A 147 14.87 4.27 35.32
C GLY A 147 16.02 5.20 34.91
N ASP A 148 17.09 4.62 34.37
CA ASP A 148 18.27 5.36 33.94
C ASP A 148 18.14 5.85 32.49
N LEU A 149 18.82 6.96 32.18
CA LEU A 149 18.90 7.48 30.82
C LEU A 149 19.66 6.47 29.94
N THR A 150 18.95 5.89 28.97
CA THR A 150 19.50 4.84 28.11
C THR A 150 20.28 5.43 26.95
N ARG A 151 21.51 4.96 26.74
CA ARG A 151 22.31 5.22 25.55
C ARG A 151 22.44 3.96 24.72
N LEU A 152 22.21 4.06 23.42
CA LEU A 152 22.25 2.93 22.51
C LEU A 152 23.69 2.53 22.18
N ASP A 153 23.94 1.25 22.00
CA ASP A 153 25.17 0.72 21.45
C ASP A 153 24.96 0.24 19.99
N GLY A 154 25.70 -0.78 19.54
CA GLY A 154 25.53 -1.38 18.23
C GLY A 154 24.36 -2.36 18.13
N VAL A 155 24.26 -2.98 16.96
CA VAL A 155 23.28 -4.03 16.67
C VAL A 155 23.88 -5.41 16.92
N GLU A 156 23.18 -6.20 17.73
CA GLU A 156 23.41 -7.64 17.90
C GLU A 156 22.40 -8.42 17.05
N LEU A 157 22.89 -9.10 16.01
CA LEU A 157 22.02 -9.88 15.12
C LEU A 157 21.83 -11.30 15.66
N VAL A 158 20.58 -11.67 15.91
CA VAL A 158 20.13 -13.05 16.17
C VAL A 158 19.33 -13.51 14.96
N THR A 159 19.88 -14.41 14.16
CA THR A 159 19.21 -14.86 12.94
C THR A 159 19.23 -16.37 12.76
N LYS A 160 18.12 -16.92 12.25
CA LYS A 160 18.05 -18.30 11.73
C LYS A 160 18.39 -18.38 10.23
N GLY A 161 18.75 -17.26 9.63
CA GLY A 161 19.00 -17.08 8.20
C GLY A 161 20.46 -16.79 7.87
N ARG A 162 20.67 -16.15 6.73
CA ARG A 162 22.02 -15.85 6.19
C ARG A 162 22.37 -14.37 6.17
N SER A 163 21.53 -13.52 6.76
CA SER A 163 21.69 -12.07 6.73
C SER A 163 23.02 -11.64 7.38
N ASN A 164 23.70 -10.69 6.75
CA ASN A 164 24.97 -10.16 7.22
C ASN A 164 24.77 -9.14 8.36
N GLN A 165 25.41 -9.36 9.51
CA GLN A 165 25.29 -8.48 10.67
C GLN A 165 25.76 -7.05 10.39
N ALA A 166 26.88 -6.86 9.70
CA ALA A 166 27.39 -5.52 9.38
C ALA A 166 26.40 -4.74 8.50
N TRP A 167 25.80 -5.42 7.51
CA TRP A 167 24.75 -4.79 6.70
C TRP A 167 23.51 -4.40 7.51
N VAL A 168 23.08 -5.25 8.46
CA VAL A 168 21.97 -4.91 9.36
C VAL A 168 22.34 -3.73 10.27
N ALA A 169 23.56 -3.70 10.80
CA ALA A 169 24.05 -2.61 11.63
C ALA A 169 24.11 -1.27 10.86
N ASP A 170 24.50 -1.28 9.58
CA ASP A 170 24.51 -0.08 8.72
C ASP A 170 23.11 0.51 8.47
N LEU A 171 22.04 -0.24 8.78
CA LEU A 171 20.67 0.24 8.68
C LEU A 171 20.19 0.93 9.96
N ALA A 172 20.94 0.90 11.06
CA ALA A 172 20.56 1.57 12.29
C ALA A 172 20.46 3.10 12.06
N PRO A 173 19.34 3.75 12.45
CA PRO A 173 19.21 5.21 12.36
C PRO A 173 19.94 5.99 13.46
N TRP A 174 20.74 5.33 14.31
CA TRP A 174 21.48 5.94 15.41
C TRP A 174 22.98 5.65 15.32
N THR A 175 23.75 6.39 16.10
CA THR A 175 25.18 6.11 16.33
C THR A 175 25.41 5.61 17.76
N PRO A 176 26.38 4.72 18.01
CA PRO A 176 26.66 4.25 19.37
C PRO A 176 27.00 5.41 20.33
N GLY A 177 26.32 5.45 21.48
CA GLY A 177 26.40 6.51 22.49
C GLY A 177 25.25 7.52 22.43
N GLU A 178 24.47 7.52 21.36
CA GLU A 178 23.27 8.35 21.19
C GLU A 178 22.20 7.97 22.21
N VAL A 179 21.39 8.95 22.64
CA VAL A 179 20.30 8.72 23.58
C VAL A 179 19.21 7.88 22.89
N TYR A 180 18.61 6.96 23.65
CA TYR A 180 17.51 6.14 23.17
C TYR A 180 16.37 7.01 22.63
N ASP A 181 15.88 6.63 21.46
CA ASP A 181 14.63 7.13 20.89
C ASP A 181 13.84 5.90 20.40
N PRO A 182 12.59 5.69 20.87
CA PRO A 182 11.75 4.59 20.40
C PRO A 182 11.55 4.62 18.88
N GLU A 183 11.54 5.80 18.24
CA GLU A 183 11.40 5.94 16.78
C GLU A 183 12.61 5.37 16.03
N HIS A 184 13.80 5.40 16.62
CA HIS A 184 15.00 4.80 16.02
C HIS A 184 14.90 3.27 15.94
N VAL A 185 14.40 2.63 17.01
CA VAL A 185 14.16 1.19 17.06
C VAL A 185 13.06 0.80 16.06
N ALA A 186 11.95 1.53 16.05
CA ALA A 186 10.84 1.30 15.15
C ALA A 186 11.24 1.48 13.68
N GLU A 187 12.06 2.48 13.36
CA GLU A 187 12.54 2.75 12.01
C GLU A 187 13.49 1.65 11.50
N LEU A 188 14.36 1.09 12.34
CA LEU A 188 15.18 -0.07 11.95
C LEU A 188 14.30 -1.29 11.66
N GLU A 189 13.33 -1.59 12.52
CA GLU A 189 12.39 -2.69 12.31
C GLU A 189 11.63 -2.50 10.98
N ARG A 190 11.14 -1.28 10.73
CA ARG A 190 10.42 -0.93 9.50
C ARG A 190 11.30 -1.08 8.26
N ARG A 191 12.56 -0.62 8.30
CA ARG A 191 13.54 -0.79 7.21
C ARG A 191 13.73 -2.26 6.84
N LEU A 192 13.91 -3.12 7.85
CA LEU A 192 14.08 -4.56 7.66
C LEU A 192 12.80 -5.23 7.13
N ARG A 193 11.64 -4.89 7.69
CA ARG A 193 10.33 -5.42 7.26
C ARG A 193 10.01 -5.05 5.82
N ASP A 194 10.29 -3.82 5.41
CA ASP A 194 10.05 -3.30 4.05
C ASP A 194 10.83 -4.06 2.96
N THR A 195 11.89 -4.79 3.31
CA THR A 195 12.65 -5.61 2.34
C THR A 195 11.85 -6.82 1.84
N GLY A 196 10.84 -7.27 2.60
CA GLY A 196 9.99 -8.40 2.24
C GLY A 196 10.67 -9.77 2.24
N VAL A 197 11.93 -9.88 2.71
CA VAL A 197 12.70 -11.13 2.73
C VAL A 197 12.63 -11.90 4.06
N TYR A 198 12.00 -11.32 5.09
CA TYR A 198 11.86 -11.90 6.42
C TYR A 198 10.40 -12.24 6.73
N ASP A 199 10.13 -13.40 7.32
CA ASP A 199 8.80 -13.78 7.84
C ASP A 199 8.57 -13.14 9.22
N SER A 200 9.63 -12.97 10.01
CA SER A 200 9.60 -12.22 11.26
C SER A 200 10.81 -11.31 11.43
N VAL A 201 10.55 -10.13 11.98
CA VAL A 201 11.53 -9.12 12.37
C VAL A 201 11.15 -8.67 13.77
N SER A 202 12.11 -8.67 14.69
CA SER A 202 11.97 -8.11 16.03
C SER A 202 13.17 -7.23 16.34
N VAL A 203 12.95 -6.02 16.83
CA VAL A 203 14.03 -5.14 17.28
C VAL A 203 13.72 -4.71 18.71
N SER A 204 14.61 -5.02 19.63
CA SER A 204 14.42 -4.75 21.06
C SER A 204 15.74 -4.40 21.73
N LEU A 205 15.68 -3.64 22.82
CA LEU A 205 16.86 -3.40 23.66
C LEU A 205 17.28 -4.70 24.35
N ALA A 206 18.59 -4.87 24.55
CA ALA A 206 19.11 -5.94 25.40
C ALA A 206 18.61 -5.78 26.86
N PRO A 207 18.51 -6.85 27.66
CA PRO A 207 18.27 -6.75 29.10
C PRO A 207 19.29 -5.86 29.83
N LEU A 208 18.92 -5.27 30.97
CA LEU A 208 19.77 -4.34 31.74
C LEU A 208 21.05 -5.00 32.26
N GLU A 209 21.08 -6.33 32.38
CA GLU A 209 22.26 -7.08 32.80
C GLU A 209 23.32 -7.18 31.69
N ARG A 210 22.98 -6.81 30.45
CA ARG A 210 23.86 -6.87 29.26
C ARG A 210 24.25 -5.49 28.75
N LEU A 211 24.58 -4.58 29.65
CA LEU A 211 25.21 -3.31 29.31
C LEU A 211 26.67 -3.52 28.88
N THR A 212 27.15 -2.72 27.95
CA THR A 212 28.57 -2.68 27.59
C THR A 212 29.40 -2.06 28.73
N PRO A 213 30.74 -2.24 28.75
CA PRO A 213 31.59 -1.61 29.76
C PRO A 213 31.44 -0.08 29.83
N ASP A 214 31.05 0.56 28.73
CA ASP A 214 30.80 2.00 28.63
C ASP A 214 29.37 2.41 29.09
N GLY A 215 28.60 1.49 29.66
CA GLY A 215 27.23 1.72 30.12
C GLY A 215 26.20 1.88 28.99
N ARG A 216 26.51 1.41 27.78
CA ARG A 216 25.61 1.50 26.61
C ARG A 216 24.81 0.21 26.46
N ARG A 217 23.64 0.31 25.85
CA ARG A 217 22.69 -0.79 25.70
C ARG A 217 22.63 -1.29 24.25
N PRO A 218 23.08 -2.52 23.97
CA PRO A 218 22.95 -3.11 22.63
C PRO A 218 21.50 -3.26 22.19
N VAL A 219 21.27 -3.14 20.88
CA VAL A 219 19.97 -3.41 20.25
C VAL A 219 20.00 -4.79 19.63
N VAL A 220 19.14 -5.68 20.11
CA VAL A 220 18.99 -7.05 19.61
C VAL A 220 18.03 -7.04 18.43
N VAL A 221 18.52 -7.50 17.28
CA VAL A 221 17.72 -7.67 16.07
C VAL A 221 17.52 -9.16 15.82
N GLY A 222 16.28 -9.62 15.97
CA GLY A 222 15.84 -10.98 15.65
C GLY A 222 15.31 -11.08 14.23
N LEU A 223 15.91 -11.93 13.39
CA LEU A 223 15.49 -12.15 12.00
C LEU A 223 15.20 -13.63 11.71
N ALA A 224 14.03 -13.91 11.15
CA ALA A 224 13.74 -15.17 10.48
C ALA A 224 13.52 -14.93 8.98
N ASP A 225 14.44 -15.43 8.16
CA ASP A 225 14.33 -15.38 6.70
C ASP A 225 13.08 -16.15 6.25
N ARG A 226 12.42 -15.65 5.20
CA ARG A 226 11.34 -16.37 4.52
C ARG A 226 11.87 -17.63 3.86
N LEU A 227 10.95 -18.46 3.38
CA LEU A 227 11.31 -19.56 2.47
C LEU A 227 12.24 -19.03 1.36
N PRO A 228 13.44 -19.63 1.16
CA PRO A 228 14.47 -19.04 0.30
C PRO A 228 14.06 -18.88 -1.17
N ARG A 229 12.99 -19.54 -1.60
CA ARG A 229 12.52 -19.59 -2.98
C ARG A 229 11.00 -19.56 -3.02
N THR A 230 10.45 -18.75 -3.91
CA THR A 230 9.01 -18.73 -4.24
C THR A 230 8.84 -18.85 -5.74
N ILE A 231 7.84 -19.61 -6.16
CA ILE A 231 7.40 -19.69 -7.55
C ILE A 231 6.00 -19.07 -7.62
N GLU A 232 5.83 -18.08 -8.48
CA GLU A 232 4.54 -17.47 -8.79
C GLU A 232 4.18 -17.82 -10.22
N LEU A 233 2.95 -18.30 -10.43
CA LEU A 233 2.42 -18.63 -11.75
C LEU A 233 1.18 -17.77 -12.01
N GLY A 234 1.11 -17.19 -13.20
CA GLY A 234 -0.01 -16.39 -13.67
C GLY A 234 -0.50 -16.90 -15.03
N ALA A 235 -1.79 -16.75 -15.28
CA ALA A 235 -2.39 -17.02 -16.58
C ALA A 235 -3.46 -15.96 -16.89
N GLY A 236 -3.60 -15.63 -18.16
CA GLY A 236 -4.59 -14.67 -18.65
C GLY A 236 -5.08 -15.04 -20.04
N PHE A 237 -6.27 -14.58 -20.39
CA PHE A 237 -6.83 -14.77 -21.72
C PHE A 237 -7.65 -13.55 -22.12
N SER A 238 -7.49 -13.11 -23.37
CA SER A 238 -8.48 -12.25 -24.01
C SER A 238 -8.67 -12.63 -25.47
N THR A 239 -9.81 -12.28 -26.04
CA THR A 239 -10.05 -12.48 -27.47
C THR A 239 -9.18 -11.56 -28.34
N SER A 240 -8.70 -10.44 -27.80
CA SER A 240 -7.82 -9.51 -28.52
C SER A 240 -6.35 -9.90 -28.48
N GLU A 241 -5.85 -10.35 -27.33
CA GLU A 241 -4.41 -10.60 -27.10
C GLU A 241 -4.07 -12.09 -27.07
N GLY A 242 -5.08 -12.97 -27.00
CA GLY A 242 -4.91 -14.42 -26.88
C GLY A 242 -4.59 -14.87 -25.45
N PRO A 243 -4.20 -16.15 -25.28
CA PRO A 243 -3.75 -16.68 -24.00
C PRO A 243 -2.33 -16.21 -23.67
N GLY A 244 -2.03 -16.11 -22.39
CA GLY A 244 -0.69 -15.86 -21.86
C GLY A 244 -0.47 -16.54 -20.52
N VAL A 245 0.78 -16.97 -20.29
CA VAL A 245 1.24 -17.56 -19.04
C VAL A 245 2.50 -16.85 -18.58
N ASP A 246 2.58 -16.61 -17.27
CA ASP A 246 3.70 -15.97 -16.58
C ASP A 246 4.24 -16.93 -15.51
N ALA A 247 5.55 -17.08 -15.45
CA ALA A 247 6.24 -17.79 -14.38
C ALA A 247 7.34 -16.91 -13.79
N ARG A 248 7.32 -16.74 -12.47
CA ARG A 248 8.34 -15.98 -11.72
C ARG A 248 8.96 -16.89 -10.69
N TRP A 249 10.27 -17.05 -10.73
CA TRP A 249 11.03 -17.74 -9.71
C TRP A 249 11.88 -16.73 -8.93
N ILE A 250 11.49 -16.50 -7.68
CA ILE A 250 12.11 -15.52 -6.79
C ILE A 250 13.03 -16.26 -5.82
N GLN A 251 14.26 -15.79 -5.70
CA GLN A 251 15.23 -16.23 -4.70
C GLN A 251 15.51 -15.08 -3.73
N TYR A 252 15.40 -15.36 -2.43
CA TYR A 252 15.55 -14.37 -1.38
C TYR A 252 16.94 -14.44 -0.72
N ASN A 253 17.47 -13.27 -0.37
CA ASN A 253 18.65 -13.03 0.46
C ASN A 253 19.94 -13.71 -0.02
N ARG A 254 20.18 -13.81 -1.34
CA ARG A 254 21.33 -14.56 -1.89
C ARG A 254 22.67 -13.91 -1.55
N LEU A 255 22.73 -12.59 -1.59
CA LEU A 255 23.89 -11.76 -1.26
C LEU A 255 23.95 -11.36 0.22
N ARG A 256 23.10 -11.96 1.07
CA ARG A 256 23.08 -11.75 2.54
C ARG A 256 22.71 -10.34 2.97
N ARG A 257 22.03 -9.58 2.11
CA ARG A 257 21.68 -8.16 2.32
C ARG A 257 20.23 -7.86 1.98
N ALA A 258 19.36 -8.83 2.24
CA ALA A 258 17.95 -8.80 1.91
C ALA A 258 17.65 -8.55 0.41
N ASP A 259 18.56 -8.98 -0.46
CA ASP A 259 18.41 -8.89 -1.90
C ASP A 259 17.40 -9.92 -2.43
N THR A 260 16.79 -9.63 -3.57
CA THR A 260 15.96 -10.60 -4.30
C THR A 260 16.47 -10.78 -5.72
N THR A 261 16.61 -12.03 -6.16
CA THR A 261 16.86 -12.35 -7.57
C THR A 261 15.61 -13.00 -8.15
N THR A 262 15.03 -12.40 -9.19
CA THR A 262 13.81 -12.87 -9.83
C THR A 262 14.09 -13.28 -11.26
N TYR A 263 13.80 -14.53 -11.60
CA TYR A 263 13.78 -15.00 -12.98
C TYR A 263 12.33 -14.98 -13.49
N THR A 264 12.10 -14.35 -14.63
CA THR A 264 10.76 -14.24 -15.23
C THR A 264 10.75 -14.90 -16.60
N ALA A 265 9.72 -15.70 -16.85
CA ALA A 265 9.37 -16.22 -18.17
C ALA A 265 7.92 -15.88 -18.46
N ARG A 266 7.67 -15.21 -19.59
CA ARG A 266 6.35 -14.85 -20.09
C ARG A 266 6.18 -15.45 -21.47
N LEU A 267 5.11 -16.21 -21.65
CA LEU A 267 4.72 -16.83 -22.91
C LEU A 267 3.29 -16.43 -23.23
N ALA A 268 3.14 -15.36 -24.01
CA ALA A 268 1.87 -14.89 -24.54
C ALA A 268 1.92 -14.86 -26.07
N LYS A 269 0.74 -14.81 -26.71
CA LYS A 269 0.65 -14.76 -28.18
C LYS A 269 1.39 -13.54 -28.75
N LEU A 270 1.20 -12.37 -28.15
CA LEU A 270 1.78 -11.11 -28.61
C LEU A 270 3.20 -10.86 -28.08
N GLU A 271 3.56 -11.44 -26.93
CA GLU A 271 4.84 -11.17 -26.26
C GLU A 271 5.42 -12.47 -25.68
N GLN A 272 6.69 -12.74 -25.99
CA GLN A 272 7.49 -13.75 -25.30
C GLN A 272 8.71 -13.08 -24.66
N ARG A 273 8.94 -13.31 -23.37
CA ARG A 273 10.04 -12.70 -22.63
C ARG A 273 10.68 -13.67 -21.65
N VAL A 274 12.00 -13.68 -21.60
CA VAL A 274 12.76 -14.37 -20.54
C VAL A 274 13.81 -13.43 -19.99
N GLY A 275 13.91 -13.32 -18.67
CA GLY A 275 14.85 -12.37 -18.06
C GLY A 275 15.11 -12.62 -16.58
N GLY A 276 16.05 -11.85 -16.07
CA GLY A 276 16.44 -11.82 -14.66
C GLY A 276 16.46 -10.40 -14.11
N GLU A 277 16.04 -10.24 -12.87
CA GLU A 277 16.14 -9.00 -12.11
C GLU A 277 16.86 -9.27 -10.78
N VAL A 278 17.85 -8.44 -10.44
CA VAL A 278 18.44 -8.39 -9.10
C VAL A 278 18.04 -7.08 -8.44
N SER A 279 17.37 -7.16 -7.29
CA SER A 279 16.97 -6.01 -6.48
C SER A 279 17.82 -5.96 -5.21
N LEU A 280 18.51 -4.83 -5.01
CA LEU A 280 19.40 -4.57 -3.88
C LEU A 280 18.80 -3.45 -3.04
N PRO A 281 18.14 -3.76 -1.91
CA PRO A 281 17.60 -2.72 -1.03
C PRO A 281 18.72 -1.99 -0.30
N HIS A 282 18.41 -0.76 0.14
CA HIS A 282 19.33 0.14 0.85
C HIS A 282 20.69 0.29 0.14
N TRP A 283 20.67 0.39 -1.19
CA TRP A 283 21.86 0.51 -2.01
C TRP A 283 22.53 1.88 -1.82
N ARG A 284 23.68 1.89 -1.10
CA ARG A 284 24.50 3.07 -0.74
C ARG A 284 23.80 4.14 0.11
N ARG A 285 22.47 4.13 0.16
CA ARG A 285 21.61 5.03 0.93
C ARG A 285 20.39 4.24 1.40
N VAL A 286 19.92 4.54 2.61
CA VAL A 286 18.72 3.91 3.18
C VAL A 286 17.49 4.26 2.32
N GLN A 287 16.54 3.32 2.18
CA GLN A 287 15.30 3.48 1.39
C GLN A 287 15.53 3.72 -0.11
N GLN A 288 16.73 3.40 -0.60
CA GLN A 288 17.10 3.44 -2.00
C GLN A 288 17.35 2.01 -2.48
N THR A 289 16.64 1.58 -3.52
CA THR A 289 16.76 0.24 -4.08
C THR A 289 17.37 0.35 -5.47
N LEU A 290 18.46 -0.39 -5.71
CA LEU A 290 19.02 -0.58 -7.04
C LEU A 290 18.44 -1.85 -7.65
N LYS A 291 17.85 -1.74 -8.83
CA LYS A 291 17.42 -2.89 -9.64
C LYS A 291 18.30 -3.00 -10.87
N LEU A 292 18.78 -4.20 -11.14
CA LEU A 292 19.52 -4.54 -12.36
C LEU A 292 18.68 -5.56 -13.12
N ASN A 293 18.33 -5.25 -14.36
CA ASN A 293 17.48 -6.09 -15.20
C ASN A 293 18.23 -6.49 -16.47
N GLY A 294 17.99 -7.73 -16.91
CA GLY A 294 18.39 -8.19 -18.24
C GLY A 294 17.34 -9.15 -18.79
N ALA A 295 16.97 -8.99 -20.06
CA ALA A 295 15.99 -9.87 -20.69
C ALA A 295 16.19 -10.01 -22.20
N LEU A 296 15.74 -11.15 -22.72
CA LEU A 296 15.48 -11.39 -24.14
C LEU A 296 13.98 -11.32 -24.37
N PHE A 297 13.56 -10.69 -25.46
CA PHE A 297 12.16 -10.52 -25.78
C PHE A 297 11.88 -10.69 -27.27
N ARG A 298 10.64 -11.09 -27.55
CA ARG A 298 10.01 -11.06 -28.87
C ARG A 298 8.60 -10.50 -28.72
N GLU A 299 8.26 -9.54 -29.56
CA GLU A 299 6.91 -9.00 -29.67
C GLU A 299 6.42 -9.18 -31.11
N THR A 300 5.23 -9.72 -31.28
CA THR A 300 4.61 -9.96 -32.59
C THR A 300 3.22 -9.38 -32.54
N THR A 301 3.03 -8.27 -33.25
CA THR A 301 1.80 -7.47 -33.22
C THR A 301 1.30 -7.21 -34.64
N ASP A 302 0.11 -6.62 -34.76
CA ASP A 302 -0.42 -6.23 -36.07
C ASP A 302 0.40 -5.09 -36.70
N ALA A 303 1.06 -4.25 -35.88
CA ALA A 303 1.85 -3.10 -36.34
C ALA A 303 3.32 -3.43 -36.66
N TYR A 304 3.93 -4.34 -35.90
CA TYR A 304 5.35 -4.69 -36.02
C TYR A 304 5.68 -6.04 -35.38
N ASP A 305 6.81 -6.61 -35.82
CA ASP A 305 7.51 -7.72 -35.16
C ASP A 305 8.86 -7.23 -34.63
N GLU A 306 9.11 -7.33 -33.33
CA GLU A 306 10.39 -6.97 -32.72
C GLU A 306 11.01 -8.16 -32.01
N THR A 307 12.32 -8.33 -32.12
CA THR A 307 13.09 -9.28 -31.30
C THR A 307 14.36 -8.61 -30.83
N GLY A 308 14.70 -8.76 -29.56
CA GLY A 308 15.85 -8.08 -29.00
C GLY A 308 16.27 -8.53 -27.61
N ALA A 309 17.26 -7.83 -27.10
CA ALA A 309 17.76 -7.94 -25.75
C ALA A 309 17.77 -6.58 -25.08
N THR A 310 17.51 -6.54 -23.78
CA THR A 310 17.56 -5.32 -22.98
C THR A 310 18.40 -5.54 -21.73
N ILE A 311 19.16 -4.52 -21.36
CA ILE A 311 19.81 -4.41 -20.05
C ILE A 311 19.46 -3.05 -19.45
N SER A 312 19.14 -3.01 -18.16
CA SER A 312 18.83 -1.75 -17.50
C SER A 312 19.23 -1.73 -16.03
N ALA A 313 19.39 -0.52 -15.51
CA ALA A 313 19.66 -0.25 -14.11
C ALA A 313 18.76 0.88 -13.62
N ASP A 314 17.95 0.59 -12.60
CA ASP A 314 17.01 1.54 -12.00
C ASP A 314 17.36 1.80 -10.53
N LEU A 315 17.39 3.07 -10.15
CA LEU A 315 17.52 3.53 -8.78
C LEU A 315 16.18 4.07 -8.31
N THR A 316 15.47 3.30 -7.48
CA THR A 316 14.20 3.71 -6.89
C THR A 316 14.41 4.17 -5.47
N ARG A 317 14.07 5.42 -5.16
CA ARG A 317 14.05 5.94 -3.79
C ARG A 317 12.62 6.06 -3.30
N ARG A 318 12.33 5.36 -2.20
CA ARG A 318 11.08 5.49 -1.46
C ARG A 318 11.20 6.68 -0.50
N ARG A 319 10.23 7.59 -0.52
CA ARG A 319 10.06 8.66 0.48
C ARG A 319 8.74 8.40 1.20
N LYS A 320 8.77 8.11 2.50
CA LYS A 320 7.59 7.66 3.27
C LYS A 320 6.99 6.37 2.67
N THR A 321 5.81 5.96 3.11
CA THR A 321 5.17 4.72 2.63
C THR A 321 4.56 4.81 1.23
N THR A 322 4.33 6.02 0.70
CA THR A 322 3.44 6.26 -0.45
C THR A 322 4.09 6.96 -1.65
N SER A 323 5.32 7.46 -1.55
CA SER A 323 5.99 8.23 -2.62
C SER A 323 7.24 7.51 -3.13
N TYR A 324 7.39 7.43 -4.44
CA TYR A 324 8.51 6.79 -5.12
C TYR A 324 9.11 7.73 -6.16
N ARG A 325 10.43 7.71 -6.29
CA ARG A 325 11.16 8.38 -7.35
C ARG A 325 12.11 7.38 -7.98
N THR A 326 12.08 7.26 -9.31
CA THR A 326 12.90 6.30 -10.03
C THR A 326 13.75 7.03 -11.06
N TYR A 327 15.03 6.69 -11.09
CA TYR A 327 15.96 7.12 -12.13
C TYR A 327 16.58 5.90 -12.77
N GLY A 328 16.57 5.82 -14.09
CA GLY A 328 16.99 4.61 -14.79
C GLY A 328 17.80 4.88 -16.04
N VAL A 329 18.51 3.86 -16.48
CA VAL A 329 19.12 3.79 -17.81
C VAL A 329 18.90 2.39 -18.38
N ALA A 330 18.55 2.32 -19.65
CA ALA A 330 18.32 1.09 -20.39
C ALA A 330 19.04 1.16 -21.74
N LEU A 331 19.57 0.01 -22.17
CA LEU A 331 20.09 -0.23 -23.50
C LEU A 331 19.30 -1.41 -24.11
N ASP A 332 18.63 -1.15 -25.22
CA ASP A 332 17.96 -2.17 -26.02
C ASP A 332 18.72 -2.37 -27.34
N LEU A 333 19.02 -3.62 -27.66
CA LEU A 333 19.50 -4.03 -28.98
C LEU A 333 18.40 -4.88 -29.62
N SER A 334 17.79 -4.39 -30.69
CA SER A 334 16.63 -5.03 -31.31
C SER A 334 16.64 -4.99 -32.83
N GLN A 335 15.96 -5.95 -33.44
CA GLN A 335 15.54 -5.91 -34.83
C GLN A 335 14.02 -5.76 -34.87
N SER A 336 13.54 -4.71 -35.54
CA SER A 336 12.12 -4.43 -35.73
C SER A 336 11.75 -4.55 -37.20
N LYS A 337 10.68 -5.28 -37.50
CA LYS A 337 10.09 -5.41 -38.83
C LYS A 337 8.74 -4.72 -38.82
N GLN A 338 8.55 -3.76 -39.71
CA GLN A 338 7.35 -2.92 -39.74
C GLN A 338 6.93 -2.60 -41.17
N LEU A 339 5.73 -2.05 -41.31
CA LEU A 339 5.28 -1.41 -42.54
C LEU A 339 5.40 0.11 -42.41
N ALA A 340 6.08 0.74 -43.37
CA ALA A 340 6.24 2.18 -43.46
C ALA A 340 5.56 2.71 -44.73
N THR A 341 5.05 3.94 -44.68
CA THR A 341 4.53 4.60 -45.89
C THR A 341 5.68 5.33 -46.58
N THR A 342 6.03 4.94 -47.80
CA THR A 342 6.99 5.65 -48.64
C THR A 342 6.28 6.07 -49.93
N LYS A 343 6.18 7.39 -50.19
CA LYS A 343 5.52 7.96 -51.37
C LYS A 343 4.08 7.43 -51.61
N GLY A 344 3.33 7.22 -50.52
CA GLY A 344 1.94 6.73 -50.57
C GLY A 344 1.78 5.23 -50.77
N VAL A 345 2.87 4.44 -50.74
CA VAL A 345 2.85 2.98 -50.83
C VAL A 345 3.39 2.37 -49.52
N SER A 346 2.72 1.35 -49.00
CA SER A 346 3.21 0.57 -47.85
C SER A 346 4.39 -0.30 -48.26
N VAL A 347 5.55 -0.10 -47.63
CA VAL A 347 6.78 -0.86 -47.87
C VAL A 347 7.20 -1.55 -46.59
N LYS A 348 7.67 -2.81 -46.70
CA LYS A 348 8.26 -3.54 -45.58
C LYS A 348 9.64 -2.98 -45.25
N GLU A 349 9.84 -2.67 -43.99
CA GLU A 349 11.08 -2.13 -43.46
C GLU A 349 11.60 -3.03 -42.35
N VAL A 350 12.92 -3.28 -42.33
CA VAL A 350 13.61 -4.00 -41.28
C VAL A 350 14.67 -3.08 -40.71
N LEU A 351 14.57 -2.79 -39.41
CA LEU A 351 15.43 -1.86 -38.70
C LEU A 351 16.21 -2.59 -37.61
N ASN A 352 17.54 -2.50 -37.66
CA ASN A 352 18.41 -2.89 -36.56
C ASN A 352 18.68 -1.64 -35.71
N LEU A 353 18.27 -1.70 -34.44
CA LEU A 353 18.20 -0.57 -33.54
C LEU A 353 19.08 -0.83 -32.31
N ALA A 354 19.90 0.14 -31.96
CA ALA A 354 20.47 0.28 -30.62
C ALA A 354 19.84 1.51 -29.96
N THR A 355 19.05 1.27 -28.93
CA THR A 355 18.26 2.30 -28.25
C THR A 355 18.77 2.50 -26.83
N VAL A 356 19.22 3.71 -26.51
CA VAL A 356 19.56 4.12 -25.16
C VAL A 356 18.42 4.97 -24.62
N THR A 357 17.83 4.54 -23.50
CA THR A 357 16.76 5.27 -22.82
C THR A 357 17.19 5.62 -21.42
N THR A 358 17.00 6.87 -21.03
CA THR A 358 17.11 7.29 -19.62
C THR A 358 15.69 7.44 -19.06
N LEU A 359 15.51 7.22 -17.76
CA LEU A 359 14.21 7.31 -17.10
C LEU A 359 14.29 8.28 -15.94
N ALA A 360 13.29 9.16 -15.84
CA ALA A 360 12.96 9.85 -14.61
C ALA A 360 11.46 9.70 -14.35
N ALA A 361 11.10 9.08 -13.22
CA ALA A 361 9.71 8.85 -12.85
C ALA A 361 9.42 9.23 -11.41
N VAL A 362 8.20 9.69 -11.17
CA VAL A 362 7.63 9.91 -9.83
C VAL A 362 6.32 9.18 -9.73
N ALA A 363 6.08 8.52 -8.59
CA ALA A 363 4.82 7.86 -8.32
C ALA A 363 4.35 8.16 -6.89
N TRP A 364 3.05 8.35 -6.74
CA TRP A 364 2.36 8.49 -5.46
C TRP A 364 1.21 7.50 -5.41
N ASP A 365 1.24 6.59 -4.44
CA ASP A 365 0.18 5.62 -4.21
C ASP A 365 -0.39 5.82 -2.81
N ARG A 366 -1.64 6.32 -2.74
CA ARG A 366 -2.43 6.42 -1.52
C ARG A 366 -3.67 5.52 -1.56
N SER A 367 -3.66 4.52 -2.43
CA SER A 367 -4.70 3.49 -2.46
C SER A 367 -4.60 2.59 -1.22
N ASP A 368 -5.73 2.02 -0.83
CA ASP A 368 -5.84 1.12 0.31
C ASP A 368 -5.41 -0.32 0.03
N ASN A 369 -5.44 -0.75 -1.24
CA ASN A 369 -5.04 -2.08 -1.65
C ASN A 369 -4.44 -2.07 -3.08
N ILE A 370 -3.39 -2.86 -3.31
CA ILE A 370 -2.69 -2.93 -4.61
C ILE A 370 -3.59 -3.53 -5.71
N LEU A 371 -4.28 -4.63 -5.43
CA LEU A 371 -5.04 -5.44 -6.40
C LEU A 371 -6.54 -5.15 -6.46
N ASP A 372 -7.12 -4.65 -5.35
CA ASP A 372 -8.54 -4.27 -5.25
C ASP A 372 -8.73 -2.93 -4.53
N PRO A 373 -8.23 -1.82 -5.10
CA PRO A 373 -8.35 -0.50 -4.49
C PRO A 373 -9.82 -0.06 -4.40
N LYS A 374 -10.26 0.32 -3.21
CA LYS A 374 -11.61 0.86 -2.95
C LYS A 374 -11.59 2.35 -2.63
N ARG A 375 -10.49 2.83 -2.06
CA ARG A 375 -10.35 4.21 -1.60
C ARG A 375 -8.97 4.76 -1.92
N GLY A 376 -8.93 6.05 -2.23
CA GLY A 376 -7.68 6.79 -2.40
C GLY A 376 -7.40 7.03 -3.87
N TRP A 377 -6.11 7.20 -4.21
CA TRP A 377 -5.69 7.55 -5.56
C TRP A 377 -4.26 7.10 -5.82
N ARG A 378 -3.94 6.97 -7.11
CA ARG A 378 -2.59 6.74 -7.62
C ARG A 378 -2.25 7.79 -8.66
N PHE A 379 -0.99 8.18 -8.70
CA PHE A 379 -0.44 9.07 -9.71
C PHE A 379 0.94 8.59 -10.11
N GLU A 380 1.23 8.61 -11.39
CA GLU A 380 2.55 8.34 -11.96
C GLU A 380 2.82 9.35 -13.07
N ALA A 381 4.02 9.91 -13.08
CA ALA A 381 4.54 10.67 -14.21
C ALA A 381 5.95 10.18 -14.53
N ARG A 382 6.21 9.92 -15.81
CA ARG A 382 7.52 9.48 -16.29
C ARG A 382 7.95 10.25 -17.54
N GLY A 383 9.24 10.50 -17.63
CA GLY A 383 9.92 11.03 -18.81
C GLY A 383 11.06 10.10 -19.21
N GLU A 384 11.12 9.82 -20.50
CA GLU A 384 12.05 8.88 -21.12
C GLU A 384 12.76 9.58 -22.29
N PRO A 385 13.85 10.34 -22.03
CA PRO A 385 14.76 10.75 -23.10
C PRO A 385 15.41 9.52 -23.72
N THR A 386 15.24 9.39 -25.03
CA THR A 386 15.66 8.22 -25.80
C THR A 386 16.48 8.66 -27.01
N ALA A 387 17.59 7.96 -27.26
CA ALA A 387 18.39 8.06 -28.46
C ALA A 387 18.46 6.69 -29.15
N ILE A 388 18.17 6.66 -30.44
CA ILE A 388 18.24 5.49 -31.30
C ILE A 388 19.38 5.69 -32.29
N VAL A 389 20.19 4.65 -32.51
CA VAL A 389 21.21 4.56 -33.56
C VAL A 389 21.11 3.21 -34.27
N GLY A 390 21.78 3.06 -35.41
CA GLY A 390 21.74 1.87 -36.26
C GLY A 390 21.23 2.24 -37.65
N ASP A 391 20.19 1.55 -38.12
CA ASP A 391 19.57 1.84 -39.41
C ASP A 391 18.75 3.14 -39.41
N THR A 392 18.38 3.64 -38.23
CA THR A 392 17.81 4.99 -38.03
C THR A 392 18.55 5.72 -36.92
N THR A 393 18.61 7.04 -37.02
CA THR A 393 19.21 7.92 -35.99
C THR A 393 18.19 8.96 -35.57
N LEU A 394 17.72 8.87 -34.33
CA LEU A 394 16.68 9.76 -33.80
C LEU A 394 16.87 9.96 -32.30
N ALA A 395 16.66 11.18 -31.83
CA ALA A 395 16.56 11.49 -30.41
C ALA A 395 15.20 12.10 -30.11
N TYR A 396 14.50 11.58 -29.10
CA TYR A 396 13.20 12.09 -28.69
C TYR A 396 13.01 11.98 -27.18
N LEU A 397 12.00 12.68 -26.67
CA LEU A 397 11.53 12.57 -25.29
C LEU A 397 10.14 11.98 -25.30
N ARG A 398 9.97 10.77 -24.77
CA ARG A 398 8.67 10.18 -24.50
C ARG A 398 8.23 10.56 -23.09
N THR A 399 7.00 11.04 -22.95
CA THR A 399 6.42 11.39 -21.65
C THR A 399 5.11 10.67 -21.46
N GLN A 400 4.83 10.24 -20.23
CA GLN A 400 3.55 9.66 -19.86
C GLN A 400 3.14 10.12 -18.47
N VAL A 401 1.85 10.41 -18.30
CA VAL A 401 1.23 10.74 -17.02
C VAL A 401 -0.01 9.87 -16.87
N GLN A 402 -0.17 9.24 -15.71
CA GLN A 402 -1.33 8.43 -15.38
C GLN A 402 -1.82 8.77 -13.98
N GLY A 403 -3.14 8.90 -13.84
CA GLY A 403 -3.81 9.05 -12.56
C GLY A 403 -5.00 8.11 -12.44
N SER A 404 -5.22 7.57 -11.24
CA SER A 404 -6.45 6.86 -10.90
C SER A 404 -6.99 7.30 -9.54
N ALA A 405 -8.31 7.27 -9.39
CA ALA A 405 -8.99 7.62 -8.14
C ALA A 405 -10.12 6.62 -7.86
N TYR A 406 -10.32 6.31 -6.57
CA TYR A 406 -11.29 5.33 -6.09
C TYR A 406 -12.12 5.96 -4.97
N LEU A 407 -13.42 6.10 -5.24
CA LEU A 407 -14.36 6.71 -4.32
C LEU A 407 -15.38 5.64 -3.87
N PRO A 408 -15.30 5.17 -2.62
CA PRO A 408 -16.27 4.22 -2.08
C PRO A 408 -17.57 4.94 -1.68
N PHE A 409 -18.71 4.30 -1.91
CA PHE A 409 -20.03 4.75 -1.46
C PHE A 409 -20.96 3.54 -1.25
N GLY A 410 -22.15 3.76 -0.69
CA GLY A 410 -23.08 2.70 -0.30
C GLY A 410 -22.84 2.19 1.13
N LYS A 411 -23.54 1.12 1.53
CA LYS A 411 -23.38 0.53 2.87
C LYS A 411 -22.04 -0.20 2.91
N ASP A 412 -21.26 0.01 3.96
CA ASP A 412 -19.97 -0.66 4.18
C ASP A 412 -18.97 -0.55 3.00
N ALA A 413 -19.07 0.50 2.17
CA ALA A 413 -18.25 0.67 0.96
C ALA A 413 -18.37 -0.50 -0.05
N ASP A 414 -19.58 -1.03 -0.21
CA ASP A 414 -19.92 -2.08 -1.18
C ASP A 414 -19.79 -1.62 -2.65
N THR A 415 -19.85 -0.31 -2.91
CA THR A 415 -19.79 0.28 -4.24
C THR A 415 -18.60 1.22 -4.35
N VAL A 416 -17.88 1.16 -5.48
CA VAL A 416 -16.72 2.00 -5.75
C VAL A 416 -16.86 2.61 -7.14
N LEU A 417 -16.79 3.94 -7.21
CA LEU A 417 -16.58 4.67 -8.46
C LEU A 417 -15.07 4.77 -8.67
N ALA A 418 -14.56 4.16 -9.73
CA ALA A 418 -13.16 4.20 -10.10
C ALA A 418 -13.00 4.96 -11.41
N ALA A 419 -11.99 5.82 -11.49
CA ALA A 419 -11.65 6.55 -12.71
C ALA A 419 -10.15 6.48 -12.99
N ARG A 420 -9.77 6.40 -14.26
CA ARG A 420 -8.38 6.46 -14.75
C ARG A 420 -8.27 7.46 -15.88
N LEU A 421 -7.18 8.21 -15.90
CA LEU A 421 -6.73 9.02 -17.02
C LEU A 421 -5.26 8.70 -17.31
N LYS A 422 -4.90 8.50 -18.57
CA LYS A 422 -3.54 8.31 -19.05
C LYS A 422 -3.30 9.17 -20.27
N LEU A 423 -2.21 9.92 -20.23
CA LEU A 423 -1.78 10.85 -21.26
C LEU A 423 -0.36 10.48 -21.68
N GLY A 424 -0.03 10.64 -22.96
CA GLY A 424 1.31 10.42 -23.47
C GLY A 424 1.64 11.28 -24.67
N ALA A 425 2.89 11.69 -24.78
CA ALA A 425 3.41 12.44 -25.93
C ALA A 425 4.89 12.14 -26.18
N ILE A 426 5.27 12.08 -27.45
CA ILE A 426 6.65 12.01 -27.93
C ILE A 426 7.03 13.37 -28.52
N PHE A 427 8.13 13.95 -28.03
CA PHE A 427 8.68 15.23 -28.49
C PHE A 427 10.01 15.01 -29.19
N GLY A 428 10.27 15.72 -30.29
CA GLY A 428 11.56 15.66 -31.00
C GLY A 428 11.64 14.61 -32.11
N GLY A 429 10.56 13.89 -32.42
CA GLY A 429 10.46 13.03 -33.59
C GLY A 429 9.05 13.07 -34.21
N LEU A 430 8.98 13.02 -35.53
CA LEU A 430 7.74 12.87 -36.28
C LEU A 430 7.26 11.41 -36.26
N LEU A 431 5.97 11.19 -36.54
CA LEU A 431 5.40 9.84 -36.56
C LEU A 431 6.18 8.89 -37.47
N GLU A 432 6.55 9.35 -38.67
CA GLU A 432 7.25 8.54 -39.67
C GLU A 432 8.69 8.20 -39.26
N GLU A 433 9.33 9.03 -38.44
CA GLU A 433 10.72 8.86 -37.99
C GLU A 433 10.82 7.89 -36.79
N VAL A 434 9.83 7.91 -35.90
CA VAL A 434 9.81 7.06 -34.70
C VAL A 434 9.46 5.63 -35.13
N PRO A 435 10.29 4.61 -34.87
CA PRO A 435 9.95 3.21 -35.18
C PRO A 435 8.65 2.78 -34.51
N ALA A 436 7.86 1.93 -35.16
CA ALA A 436 6.55 1.47 -34.69
C ALA A 436 6.63 0.86 -33.29
N SER A 437 7.68 0.09 -32.97
CA SER A 437 7.88 -0.49 -31.63
C SER A 437 8.06 0.54 -30.51
N ARG A 438 8.26 1.82 -30.85
CA ARG A 438 8.46 2.92 -29.91
C ARG A 438 7.29 3.90 -29.85
N ARG A 439 6.26 3.72 -30.69
CA ARG A 439 5.06 4.57 -30.75
C ARG A 439 4.07 4.25 -29.63
N PHE A 440 3.06 5.08 -29.48
CA PHE A 440 1.88 4.77 -28.67
C PHE A 440 0.84 4.01 -29.49
N PHE A 441 0.14 3.10 -28.81
CA PHE A 441 -1.01 2.37 -29.32
C PHE A 441 -2.11 2.30 -28.27
N SER A 442 -3.35 2.11 -28.72
CA SER A 442 -4.54 2.02 -27.87
C SER A 442 -5.52 0.96 -28.41
N GLY A 443 -6.36 0.43 -27.52
CA GLY A 443 -7.20 -0.76 -27.71
C GLY A 443 -6.64 -1.99 -27.00
N GLY A 444 -7.53 -2.89 -26.56
CA GLY A 444 -7.17 -4.08 -25.77
C GLY A 444 -7.50 -3.97 -24.27
N GLY A 445 -7.16 -5.00 -23.49
CA GLY A 445 -7.67 -5.18 -22.12
C GLY A 445 -7.13 -4.20 -21.08
N GLY A 446 -5.94 -3.63 -21.32
CA GLY A 446 -5.31 -2.62 -20.46
C GLY A 446 -5.53 -1.16 -20.90
N SER A 447 -6.30 -0.96 -21.96
CA SER A 447 -6.43 0.32 -22.69
C SER A 447 -7.91 0.71 -22.82
N VAL A 448 -8.51 0.58 -24.00
CA VAL A 448 -9.92 0.81 -24.28
C VAL A 448 -10.56 -0.54 -24.61
N ARG A 449 -11.29 -1.10 -23.64
CA ARG A 449 -11.93 -2.41 -23.81
C ARG A 449 -13.04 -2.34 -24.85
N GLY A 450 -13.21 -3.43 -25.61
CA GLY A 450 -14.15 -3.53 -26.71
C GLY A 450 -13.49 -3.35 -28.09
N TYR A 451 -12.37 -2.63 -28.14
CA TYR A 451 -11.49 -2.61 -29.32
C TYR A 451 -10.39 -3.68 -29.20
N ALA A 452 -9.96 -4.22 -30.35
CA ALA A 452 -8.82 -5.14 -30.40
C ALA A 452 -7.51 -4.43 -30.01
N TYR A 453 -6.47 -5.21 -29.70
CA TYR A 453 -5.15 -4.67 -29.38
C TYR A 453 -4.64 -3.79 -30.53
N GLN A 454 -4.10 -2.60 -30.22
CA GLN A 454 -3.63 -1.59 -31.18
C GLN A 454 -4.69 -1.07 -32.19
N ALA A 455 -5.98 -1.37 -32.01
CA ALA A 455 -6.96 -1.08 -33.03
C ALA A 455 -7.37 0.41 -33.15
N ILE A 456 -7.09 1.22 -32.13
CA ILE A 456 -7.44 2.64 -32.10
C ILE A 456 -6.26 3.47 -32.62
N GLY A 457 -6.54 4.31 -33.62
CA GLY A 457 -5.58 5.28 -34.16
C GLY A 457 -5.53 5.32 -35.69
N PRO A 458 -4.51 6.02 -36.22
CA PRO A 458 -4.16 6.05 -37.64
C PRO A 458 -3.78 4.66 -38.17
N ARG A 459 -4.07 4.41 -39.45
CA ARG A 459 -3.82 3.15 -40.12
C ARG A 459 -3.24 3.37 -41.52
N LEU A 460 -2.48 2.40 -41.98
CA LEU A 460 -2.00 2.31 -43.34
C LEU A 460 -3.13 1.91 -44.30
N ALA A 461 -2.87 2.00 -45.62
CA ALA A 461 -3.86 1.69 -46.65
C ALA A 461 -4.35 0.23 -46.62
N ASP A 462 -3.52 -0.69 -46.11
CA ASP A 462 -3.83 -2.11 -45.90
C ASP A 462 -4.47 -2.40 -44.52
N ASN A 463 -4.89 -1.35 -43.82
CA ASN A 463 -5.49 -1.39 -42.49
C ASN A 463 -4.51 -1.76 -41.35
N THR A 464 -3.20 -1.86 -41.59
CA THR A 464 -2.22 -2.06 -40.52
C THR A 464 -2.20 -0.87 -39.56
N PRO A 465 -2.21 -1.09 -38.21
CA PRO A 465 -2.11 -0.01 -37.24
C PRO A 465 -0.78 0.72 -37.35
N GLN A 466 -0.83 2.05 -37.49
CA GLN A 466 0.39 2.88 -37.60
C GLN A 466 0.91 3.32 -36.22
N GLY A 467 0.03 3.36 -35.21
CA GLY A 467 0.29 3.96 -33.91
C GLY A 467 0.30 5.49 -33.97
N GLY A 468 0.84 6.13 -32.94
CA GLY A 468 0.94 7.59 -32.86
C GLY A 468 2.03 8.09 -31.93
N VAL A 469 2.25 9.40 -31.97
CA VAL A 469 3.18 10.11 -31.08
C VAL A 469 2.47 10.82 -29.93
N SER A 470 1.14 10.74 -29.86
CA SER A 470 0.35 11.16 -28.71
C SER A 470 -0.75 10.15 -28.35
N LEU A 471 -1.12 10.14 -27.07
CA LEU A 471 -2.04 9.20 -26.46
C LEU A 471 -2.93 9.93 -25.45
N VAL A 472 -4.23 9.68 -25.52
CA VAL A 472 -5.17 9.97 -24.43
C VAL A 472 -6.01 8.72 -24.20
N GLU A 473 -6.10 8.26 -22.95
CA GLU A 473 -6.97 7.16 -22.54
C GLU A 473 -7.66 7.53 -21.24
N SER A 474 -8.96 7.27 -21.14
CA SER A 474 -9.76 7.44 -19.93
C SER A 474 -10.65 6.23 -19.70
N SER A 475 -10.88 5.89 -18.44
CA SER A 475 -11.82 4.83 -18.05
C SER A 475 -12.59 5.26 -16.82
N ILE A 476 -13.89 4.99 -16.80
CA ILE A 476 -14.76 5.16 -15.64
C ILE A 476 -15.46 3.83 -15.39
N GLU A 477 -15.38 3.34 -14.15
CA GLU A 477 -15.99 2.10 -13.71
C GLU A 477 -16.86 2.31 -12.48
N VAL A 478 -18.03 1.68 -12.46
CA VAL A 478 -18.84 1.49 -11.26
C VAL A 478 -18.70 0.02 -10.87
N ARG A 479 -18.03 -0.23 -9.75
CA ARG A 479 -17.78 -1.56 -9.19
C ARG A 479 -18.72 -1.76 -8.01
N HIS A 480 -19.48 -2.85 -7.97
CA HIS A 480 -20.43 -3.12 -6.89
C HIS A 480 -20.28 -4.57 -6.39
N ARG A 481 -20.15 -4.77 -5.08
CA ARG A 481 -20.12 -6.09 -4.44
C ARG A 481 -21.53 -6.49 -4.01
N PHE A 482 -22.04 -7.57 -4.60
CA PHE A 482 -23.32 -8.16 -4.21
C PHE A 482 -23.19 -9.10 -3.00
N SER A 483 -22.00 -9.63 -2.75
CA SER A 483 -21.68 -10.49 -1.60
C SER A 483 -20.21 -10.35 -1.19
N LYS A 484 -19.76 -11.14 -0.19
CA LYS A 484 -18.34 -11.20 0.20
C LYS A 484 -17.44 -11.76 -0.90
N THR A 485 -17.98 -12.56 -1.81
CA THR A 485 -17.21 -13.26 -2.86
C THR A 485 -17.52 -12.78 -4.27
N TRP A 486 -18.72 -12.26 -4.51
CA TRP A 486 -19.17 -11.87 -5.85
C TRP A 486 -19.40 -10.37 -5.96
N GLY A 487 -18.97 -9.81 -7.09
CA GLY A 487 -19.25 -8.44 -7.49
C GLY A 487 -19.44 -8.31 -8.99
N GLY A 488 -19.89 -7.14 -9.41
CA GLY A 488 -20.06 -6.75 -10.80
C GLY A 488 -19.39 -5.41 -11.08
N VAL A 489 -19.14 -5.15 -12.35
CA VAL A 489 -18.67 -3.86 -12.84
C VAL A 489 -19.45 -3.45 -14.08
N ALA A 490 -19.70 -2.16 -14.22
CA ALA A 490 -20.04 -1.53 -15.49
C ALA A 490 -19.00 -0.46 -15.78
N PHE A 491 -18.56 -0.34 -17.03
CA PHE A 491 -17.50 0.58 -17.39
C PHE A 491 -17.68 1.21 -18.77
N ILE A 492 -17.07 2.38 -18.92
CA ILE A 492 -16.90 3.08 -20.19
C ILE A 492 -15.43 3.49 -20.30
N ASP A 493 -14.82 3.11 -21.42
CA ASP A 493 -13.44 3.43 -21.75
C ASP A 493 -13.45 4.30 -23.02
N ALA A 494 -12.55 5.28 -23.07
CA ALA A 494 -12.34 6.10 -24.26
C ALA A 494 -10.86 6.29 -24.51
N GLY A 495 -10.45 6.36 -25.76
CA GLY A 495 -9.06 6.65 -26.09
C GLY A 495 -8.86 7.17 -27.50
N ALA A 496 -7.73 7.84 -27.69
CA ALA A 496 -7.32 8.47 -28.93
C ALA A 496 -5.80 8.36 -29.11
N ILE A 497 -5.38 8.13 -30.35
CA ILE A 497 -3.99 8.10 -30.78
C ILE A 497 -3.83 9.11 -31.91
N GLY A 498 -2.84 9.99 -31.79
CA GLY A 498 -2.61 11.07 -32.75
C GLY A 498 -1.24 11.00 -33.45
N PRO A 499 -1.16 11.36 -34.75
CA PRO A 499 0.11 11.56 -35.46
C PRO A 499 0.80 12.88 -35.05
N GLU A 500 0.06 13.80 -34.43
CA GLU A 500 0.54 15.05 -33.87
C GLU A 500 0.70 14.95 -32.34
N ARG A 501 1.24 15.99 -31.70
CA ARG A 501 1.54 16.00 -30.24
C ARG A 501 0.30 15.91 -29.34
N THR A 502 -0.88 16.17 -29.88
CA THR A 502 -2.17 16.03 -29.20
C THR A 502 -3.17 15.36 -30.14
N PRO A 503 -3.92 14.34 -29.69
CA PRO A 503 -4.99 13.78 -30.51
C PRO A 503 -6.12 14.78 -30.75
N LYS A 504 -6.79 14.67 -31.90
CA LYS A 504 -7.96 15.48 -32.26
C LYS A 504 -9.23 14.85 -31.68
N ALA A 505 -10.31 15.63 -31.56
CA ALA A 505 -11.58 15.13 -31.03
C ALA A 505 -12.13 13.93 -31.84
N ASP A 506 -11.97 13.94 -33.17
CA ASP A 506 -12.45 12.89 -34.07
C ASP A 506 -11.63 11.58 -33.98
N ASP A 507 -10.47 11.61 -33.32
CA ASP A 507 -9.62 10.43 -33.08
C ASP A 507 -10.19 9.54 -31.96
N PHE A 508 -11.08 10.07 -31.11
CA PHE A 508 -11.60 9.34 -29.96
C PHE A 508 -12.46 8.16 -30.38
N ARG A 509 -12.23 7.04 -29.70
CA ARG A 509 -13.04 5.83 -29.79
C ARG A 509 -13.45 5.40 -28.39
N VAL A 510 -14.68 4.92 -28.27
CA VAL A 510 -15.33 4.64 -26.99
C VAL A 510 -15.78 3.19 -26.97
N GLY A 511 -15.42 2.46 -25.93
CA GLY A 511 -15.91 1.13 -25.64
C GLY A 511 -16.68 1.11 -24.33
N ALA A 512 -17.70 0.27 -24.23
CA ALA A 512 -18.47 0.10 -23.01
C ALA A 512 -18.65 -1.39 -22.72
N GLY A 513 -18.75 -1.73 -21.44
CA GLY A 513 -18.85 -3.12 -21.06
C GLY A 513 -19.31 -3.33 -19.63
N VAL A 514 -19.49 -4.61 -19.34
CA VAL A 514 -19.85 -5.11 -18.02
C VAL A 514 -18.97 -6.30 -17.68
N GLY A 515 -18.86 -6.60 -16.40
CA GLY A 515 -18.07 -7.73 -15.96
C GLY A 515 -18.46 -8.26 -14.59
N VAL A 516 -17.99 -9.46 -14.31
CA VAL A 516 -18.17 -10.15 -13.04
C VAL A 516 -16.81 -10.24 -12.33
N ARG A 517 -16.84 -10.18 -11.00
CA ARG A 517 -15.68 -10.29 -10.12
C ARG A 517 -15.89 -11.43 -9.14
N TYR A 518 -14.89 -12.30 -8.99
CA TYR A 518 -14.85 -13.34 -7.97
C TYR A 518 -13.65 -13.11 -7.03
N ASP A 519 -13.93 -12.77 -5.78
CA ASP A 519 -12.92 -12.41 -4.79
C ASP A 519 -12.24 -13.65 -4.18
N LEU A 520 -10.92 -13.77 -4.36
CA LEU A 520 -10.10 -14.83 -3.78
C LEU A 520 -9.53 -14.48 -2.40
N GLY A 521 -9.87 -13.31 -1.84
CA GLY A 521 -9.38 -12.81 -0.56
C GLY A 521 -8.06 -12.03 -0.67
N PHE A 522 -7.21 -12.34 -1.65
CA PHE A 522 -6.01 -11.55 -1.96
C PHE A 522 -6.17 -10.65 -3.19
N GLY A 523 -7.20 -10.89 -4.01
CA GLY A 523 -7.52 -10.11 -5.21
C GLY A 523 -8.62 -10.79 -6.04
N PRO A 524 -9.39 -10.04 -6.85
CA PRO A 524 -10.49 -10.60 -7.62
C PRO A 524 -10.03 -11.22 -8.95
N ILE A 525 -10.63 -12.34 -9.35
CA ILE A 525 -10.66 -12.76 -10.76
C ILE A 525 -11.69 -11.89 -11.48
N ARG A 526 -11.33 -11.35 -12.65
CA ARG A 526 -12.24 -10.58 -13.50
C ARG A 526 -12.58 -11.32 -14.78
N ALA A 527 -13.87 -11.28 -15.14
CA ALA A 527 -14.37 -11.65 -16.45
C ALA A 527 -15.17 -10.47 -17.01
N ASP A 528 -14.66 -9.81 -18.06
CA ASP A 528 -15.28 -8.63 -18.68
C ASP A 528 -15.70 -8.95 -20.11
N ILE A 529 -16.84 -8.39 -20.52
CA ILE A 529 -17.26 -8.30 -21.92
C ILE A 529 -17.44 -6.83 -22.29
N ALA A 530 -16.91 -6.42 -23.43
CA ALA A 530 -17.01 -5.05 -23.90
C ALA A 530 -17.30 -4.97 -25.39
N VAL A 531 -17.99 -3.90 -25.79
CA VAL A 531 -18.36 -3.61 -27.17
C VAL A 531 -17.83 -2.23 -27.59
N PRO A 532 -17.37 -2.06 -28.84
CA PRO A 532 -17.02 -0.74 -29.37
C PRO A 532 -18.29 0.03 -29.73
N LEU A 533 -18.45 1.26 -29.20
CA LEU A 533 -19.62 2.12 -29.49
C LEU A 533 -19.51 2.84 -30.84
N GLY A 534 -18.30 2.94 -31.40
CA GLY A 534 -18.02 3.51 -32.72
C GLY A 534 -17.25 2.53 -33.58
N LYS A 535 -17.90 1.43 -33.96
CA LYS A 535 -17.29 0.31 -34.69
C LYS A 535 -16.86 0.74 -36.11
N ARG A 536 -15.61 0.48 -36.49
CA ARG A 536 -15.13 0.60 -37.88
C ARG A 536 -15.32 -0.72 -38.63
N SER A 537 -15.25 -0.66 -39.96
CA SER A 537 -15.19 -1.88 -40.77
C SER A 537 -13.96 -2.70 -40.38
N GLY A 538 -14.13 -4.00 -40.12
CA GLY A 538 -13.07 -4.89 -39.65
C GLY A 538 -12.91 -4.98 -38.13
N ASP A 539 -13.53 -4.08 -37.35
CA ASP A 539 -13.53 -4.22 -35.89
C ASP A 539 -14.38 -5.44 -35.46
N PRO A 540 -13.99 -6.16 -34.38
CA PRO A 540 -14.82 -7.22 -33.82
C PRO A 540 -16.10 -6.65 -33.18
N ALA A 541 -17.13 -7.50 -33.04
CA ALA A 541 -18.41 -7.08 -32.44
C ALA A 541 -18.31 -6.88 -30.92
N PHE A 542 -17.48 -7.67 -30.26
CA PHE A 542 -17.22 -7.59 -28.82
C PHE A 542 -15.85 -8.19 -28.52
N GLN A 543 -15.37 -7.95 -27.30
CA GLN A 543 -14.16 -8.54 -26.74
C GLN A 543 -14.46 -9.13 -25.36
N ILE A 544 -13.79 -10.23 -25.03
CA ILE A 544 -13.83 -10.90 -23.73
C ILE A 544 -12.45 -10.85 -23.08
N TYR A 545 -12.41 -10.58 -21.77
CA TYR A 545 -11.19 -10.50 -20.99
C TYR A 545 -11.31 -11.32 -19.71
N LEU A 546 -10.30 -12.15 -19.43
CA LEU A 546 -10.15 -12.92 -18.20
C LEU A 546 -8.77 -12.62 -17.58
N SER A 547 -8.75 -12.13 -16.34
CA SER A 547 -7.52 -11.72 -15.66
C SER A 547 -7.68 -11.72 -14.13
N ILE A 548 -6.59 -11.43 -13.40
CA ILE A 548 -6.57 -11.29 -11.94
C ILE A 548 -6.30 -9.81 -11.60
N GLY A 549 -6.99 -9.30 -10.59
CA GLY A 549 -6.96 -7.91 -10.15
C GLY A 549 -7.92 -7.01 -10.94
N GLN A 550 -8.13 -5.80 -10.40
CA GLN A 550 -8.87 -4.76 -11.11
C GLN A 550 -8.10 -4.26 -12.35
N SER A 551 -8.80 -3.60 -13.27
CA SER A 551 -8.22 -3.06 -14.52
C SER A 551 -7.18 -1.97 -14.26
N PHE A 552 -7.34 -1.22 -13.17
CA PHE A 552 -6.44 -0.20 -12.65
C PHE A 552 -6.69 0.08 -11.18
#